data_AF-A0A9E4T5K3-F1
#
_entry.id   AF-A0A9E4T5K3-F1
#
_cell.length_a   1.000
_cell.length_b   1.000
_cell.length_c   1.000
_cell.angle_alpha   90.00
_cell.angle_beta   90.00
_cell.angle_gamma   90.00
#
_symmetry.space_group_name_H-M   'P 1'
#
loop_
_entity.id
_entity.type
_entity.pdbx_description
1 polymer ?
#
loop_
_entity_poly.entity_id
_entity_poly.type
_entity_poly.pdbx_seq_one_letter_code
_entity_poly.pdbx_strand_id
1 'polypeptide(L)' 'METVEEAISSAVEAIERGDLGQGRSTLSWVVREDPNNRLAWVWLAACVEEDEARDECYRRASHVKV' A
#
# COMPACT_ATOMS: atom_id res chain seq x y z
N MET A 1 19.00 -1.98 -6.59
CA MET A 1 17.65 -1.42 -6.83
C MET A 1 16.72 -2.28 -6.03
N GLU A 2 16.08 -1.72 -5.01
CA GLU A 2 15.03 -2.42 -4.27
C GLU A 2 13.85 -2.64 -5.23
N THR A 3 13.39 -3.88 -5.35
CA THR A 3 12.26 -4.20 -6.24
C THR A 3 10.94 -3.80 -5.60
N VAL A 4 9.88 -3.72 -6.39
CA VAL A 4 8.51 -3.50 -5.90
C VAL A 4 8.12 -4.56 -4.86
N GLU A 5 8.54 -5.81 -5.06
CA GLU A 5 8.25 -6.94 -4.17
C GLU A 5 8.97 -6.84 -2.81
N GLU A 6 10.23 -6.40 -2.83
CA GLU A 6 11.02 -6.13 -1.62
C GLU A 6 10.41 -4.96 -0.83
N ALA A 7 10.03 -3.89 -1.52
CA ALA A 7 9.42 -2.71 -0.92
C ALA A 7 8.07 -3.05 -0.25
N ILE A 8 7.24 -3.90 -0.87
CA ILE A 8 5.98 -4.37 -0.27
C ILE A 8 6.26 -5.13 1.02
N SER A 9 7.19 -6.08 0.98
CA SER A 9 7.52 -6.90 2.15
C SER A 9 8.01 -6.03 3.30
N SER A 10 8.93 -5.09 3.01
CA SER A 10 9.43 -4.10 3.97
C SER A 10 8.33 -3.23 4.57
N ALA A 11 7.36 -2.79 3.73
CA ALA A 11 6.25 -1.99 4.20
C ALA A 11 5.29 -2.77 5.12
N VAL A 12 4.99 -4.03 4.79
CA VAL A 12 4.13 -4.89 5.62
C VAL A 12 4.76 -5.09 6.99
N GLU A 13 6.06 -5.39 7.05
CA GLU A 13 6.74 -5.54 8.33
C GLU A 13 6.73 -4.23 9.16
N ALA A 14 6.87 -3.07 8.52
CA ALA A 14 6.78 -1.78 9.20
C ALA A 14 5.39 -1.58 9.82
N ILE A 15 4.33 -1.91 9.08
CA ILE A 15 2.94 -1.83 9.54
C ILE A 15 2.68 -2.78 10.69
N GLU A 16 3.17 -4.03 10.61
CA GLU A 16 3.02 -5.02 11.67
C GLU A 16 3.73 -4.60 12.97
N ARG A 17 4.82 -3.84 12.87
CA ARG A 17 5.52 -3.23 14.01
C ARG A 17 4.84 -1.96 14.53
N GLY A 18 3.75 -1.51 13.90
CA GLY A 18 3.01 -0.30 14.26
C GLY A 18 3.55 0.98 13.61
N ASP A 19 4.56 0.90 12.76
CA ASP A 19 5.07 2.05 12.00
C ASP A 19 4.25 2.26 10.71
N LEU A 20 3.03 2.75 10.91
CA LEU A 20 2.12 3.09 9.81
C LEU A 20 2.67 4.22 8.92
N GLY A 21 3.51 5.10 9.48
CA GLY A 21 4.14 6.20 8.75
C GLY A 21 5.10 5.69 7.67
N GLN A 22 6.02 4.82 8.06
CA GLN A 22 6.93 4.16 7.13
C GLN A 22 6.16 3.29 6.13
N GLY A 23 5.22 2.47 6.62
CA GLY A 23 4.37 1.63 5.77
C GLY A 23 3.64 2.44 4.69
N ARG A 24 3.01 3.56 5.07
CA ARG A 24 2.32 4.47 4.14
C ARG A 24 3.27 5.03 3.09
N SER A 25 4.43 5.52 3.50
CA SER A 25 5.40 6.12 2.58
C SER A 25 5.92 5.12 1.55
N THR A 26 6.28 3.91 1.99
CA THR A 26 6.76 2.84 1.10
C THR A 26 5.65 2.37 0.16
N LEU A 27 4.44 2.12 0.67
CA LEU A 27 3.32 1.69 -0.16
C LEU A 27 2.86 2.76 -1.14
N SER A 28 2.95 4.05 -0.78
CA SER A 28 2.67 5.16 -1.70
C SER A 28 3.64 5.19 -2.88
N TRP A 29 4.89 4.78 -2.68
CA TRP A 29 5.85 4.61 -3.77
C TRP A 29 5.49 3.37 -4.62
N VAL A 30 5.23 2.23 -3.97
CA VAL A 30 4.85 0.98 -4.64
C VAL A 30 3.66 1.17 -5.59
N VAL A 31 2.58 1.79 -5.14
CA VAL A 31 1.38 1.98 -5.98
C VAL A 31 1.57 3.02 -7.09
N ARG A 32 2.64 3.81 -7.05
CA ARG A 32 3.03 4.71 -8.16
C ARG A 32 3.82 3.96 -9.23
N GLU A 33 4.69 3.03 -8.82
CA GLU A 33 5.48 2.21 -9.74
C GLU A 33 4.65 1.06 -10.34
N ASP A 34 3.83 0.40 -9.52
CA ASP A 34 2.88 -0.63 -9.93
C ASP A 34 1.46 -0.29 -9.45
N PRO A 35 0.72 0.53 -10.21
CA PRO A 35 -0.66 0.88 -9.88
C PRO A 35 -1.63 -0.30 -9.88
N ASN A 36 -1.25 -1.44 -10.49
CA ASN A 36 -2.05 -2.65 -10.51
C ASN A 36 -1.77 -3.56 -9.30
N ASN A 37 -0.89 -3.14 -8.39
CA ASN A 37 -0.58 -3.93 -7.22
C ASN A 37 -1.73 -3.89 -6.20
N ARG A 38 -2.63 -4.87 -6.29
CA ARG A 38 -3.79 -4.96 -5.39
C ARG A 38 -3.38 -5.02 -3.93
N LEU A 39 -2.33 -5.80 -3.61
CA LEU A 39 -1.87 -5.98 -2.23
C LEU A 39 -1.40 -4.65 -1.63
N ALA A 40 -0.66 -3.86 -2.41
CA ALA A 40 -0.18 -2.56 -1.96
C ALA A 40 -1.32 -1.57 -1.65
N TRP A 41 -2.38 -1.55 -2.47
CA TRP A 41 -3.56 -0.74 -2.21
C TRP A 41 -4.30 -1.17 -0.94
N VAL A 42 -4.42 -2.48 -0.70
CA VAL A 42 -5.07 -3.00 0.52
C VAL A 42 -4.29 -2.63 1.78
N TRP A 43 -2.97 -2.76 1.76
CA TRP A 43 -2.15 -2.33 2.91
C TRP A 43 -2.12 -0.82 3.09
N LEU A 44 -2.13 -0.05 1.99
CA LEU A 44 -2.15 1.41 2.06
C LEU A 44 -3.44 1.90 2.73
N ALA A 45 -4.57 1.22 2.47
CA ALA A 45 -5.85 1.48 3.11
C ALA A 45 -5.79 1.35 4.64
N ALA A 46 -4.95 0.45 5.17
CA ALA A 46 -4.76 0.27 6.61
C ALA A 46 -3.89 1.37 7.25
N CYS A 47 -3.11 2.11 6.45
CA CYS A 47 -2.19 3.15 6.94
C CYS A 47 -2.74 4.57 6.82
N VAL A 48 -3.89 4.76 6.17
CA VAL A 48 -4.53 6.07 6.02
C VAL A 48 -5.63 6.26 7.06
N GLU A 49 -5.64 7.43 7.69
CA GLU A 49 -6.57 7.75 8.77
C GLU A 49 -7.92 8.25 8.25
N GLU A 50 -7.93 8.91 7.09
CA GLU A 50 -9.12 9.50 6.49
C GLU A 50 -9.97 8.44 5.77
N ASP A 51 -11.27 8.41 6.11
CA ASP A 51 -12.23 7.46 5.54
C ASP A 51 -12.28 7.54 4.00
N GLU A 52 -12.23 8.75 3.43
CA GLU A 52 -12.26 8.97 1.98
C GLU A 52 -11.00 8.42 1.29
N ALA A 53 -9.83 8.60 1.91
CA ALA A 53 -8.58 8.05 1.41
C ALA A 53 -8.55 6.52 1.48
N ARG A 54 -9.15 5.94 2.53
CA ARG A 54 -9.28 4.50 2.69
C ARG A 54 -10.22 3.90 1.63
N ASP A 55 -11.34 4.55 1.36
CA ASP A 55 -12.30 4.13 0.34
C ASP A 55 -11.71 4.17 -1.07
N GLU A 56 -10.90 5.21 -1.38
CA GLU A 56 -10.16 5.29 -2.64
C GLU A 56 -9.22 4.07 -2.81
N CYS A 57 -8.48 3.71 -1.75
CA CYS A 57 -7.56 2.57 -1.80
C CYS A 57 -8.29 1.26 -2.09
N TYR A 58 -9.41 1.00 -1.41
CA TYR A 58 -10.21 -0.21 -1.67
C TYR A 58 -10.82 -0.21 -3.07
N ARG A 59 -11.28 0.94 -3.56
CA ARG A 59 -11.81 1.06 -4.92
C ARG A 59 -10.75 0.73 -5.95
N ARG A 60 -9.52 1.22 -5.79
CA ARG A 60 -8.43 0.87 -6.71
C ARG A 60 -8.10 -0.62 -6.66
N ALA A 61 -7.99 -1.19 -5.47
CA ALA A 61 -7.75 -2.62 -5.28
C ALA A 61 -8.81 -3.50 -5.99
N SER A 62 -10.09 -3.10 -5.97
CA SER A 62 -11.18 -3.85 -6.60
C SER A 62 -11.20 -3.75 -8.13
N HIS A 63 -10.61 -2.71 -8.71
CA HIS A 63 -10.58 -2.49 -10.16
C HIS A 63 -9.36 -3.09 -10.86
N VAL A 64 -8.36 -3.56 -10.10
CA VAL A 64 -7.26 -4.37 -10.64
C VAL A 64 -7.87 -5.63 -11.26
N LYS A 65 -7.70 -5.83 -12.57
CA LYS A 65 -8.15 -7.05 -13.24
C LYS A 65 -7.24 -8.23 -12.87
N VAL A 66 -7.85 -9.35 -12.50
CA VAL A 66 -7.19 -10.65 -12.23
C VAL A 66 -6.85 -11.32 -13.55
#